data_AF-A0A8B6DFB6-F1
#
_entry.id   AF-A0A8B6DFB6-F1
#
_cell.length_a   1.000
_cell.length_b   1.000
_cell.length_c   1.000
_cell.angle_alpha   90.00
_cell.angle_beta   90.00
_cell.angle_gamma   90.00
#
_symmetry.space_group_name_H-M   'P 1'
#
loop_
_entity.id
_entity.type
_entity.pdbx_description
1 polymer ?
#
loop_
_entity_poly.entity_id
_entity_poly.type
_entity_poly.pdbx_seq_one_letter_code
_entity_poly.pdbx_strand_id
1 'polypeptide(L)'
;MNLGPQWSCQAWETCTATEPGKHFTARYKRNEQMLKNSIRHKSKPDVKQKRWKRKISSLKGCTTRKARQSYGTDAIEVTTDVSTTALEKLQNDFLDTHINLSADQCKQITLSTVQQSQSGLWHSERHKRITASNFGSIIRRNPSLPINKFVRNLLYSQFKGNRHTRNGILQEDTTIEEYKLKKAEDNENIYVNKTGLVIHPTNKFLAASPDGIVTSSTDGTGLIEIKNLLHSKTNQPF
;
A
#
# COMPACT_ATOMS: atom_id res chain seq x y z
N MET A 1 7.34 -20.82 4.27
CA MET A 1 8.68 -20.56 4.86
C MET A 1 9.22 -19.26 4.29
N ASN A 2 9.74 -18.34 5.11
CA ASN A 2 10.33 -17.10 4.61
C ASN A 2 11.77 -17.39 4.16
N LEU A 3 11.93 -17.75 2.88
CA LEU A 3 13.20 -18.27 2.31
C LEU A 3 14.30 -17.20 2.20
N GLY A 4 14.00 -15.95 2.57
CA GLY A 4 14.99 -14.87 2.68
C GLY A 4 15.73 -14.62 1.36
N PRO A 5 16.99 -14.14 1.41
CA PRO A 5 17.78 -13.90 0.20
C PRO A 5 18.05 -15.16 -0.64
N GLN A 6 17.86 -16.37 -0.10
CA GLN A 6 18.03 -17.61 -0.87
C GLN A 6 16.85 -17.95 -1.78
N TRP A 7 15.70 -17.29 -1.57
CA TRP A 7 14.50 -17.49 -2.37
C TRP A 7 14.76 -17.35 -3.88
N SER A 8 15.59 -16.39 -4.29
CA SER A 8 15.89 -16.15 -5.71
C SER A 8 16.67 -17.30 -6.37
N CYS A 9 17.53 -18.01 -5.64
CA CYS A 9 18.23 -19.18 -6.19
C CYS A 9 17.26 -20.36 -6.34
N GLN A 10 16.42 -20.59 -5.33
CA GLN A 10 15.45 -21.68 -5.35
C GLN A 10 14.37 -21.46 -6.41
N ALA A 11 13.89 -20.22 -6.57
CA ALA A 11 12.95 -19.86 -7.62
C ALA A 11 13.56 -20.08 -9.02
N TRP A 12 14.83 -19.75 -9.22
CA TRP A 12 15.53 -19.99 -10.48
C TRP A 12 15.60 -21.49 -10.82
N GLU A 13 16.01 -22.32 -9.86
CA GLU A 13 16.08 -23.78 -10.02
C GLU A 13 14.70 -24.37 -10.34
N THR A 14 13.66 -23.89 -9.64
CA THR A 14 12.29 -24.37 -9.82
C THR A 14 11.72 -23.96 -11.18
N CYS A 15 12.01 -22.76 -11.67
CA CYS A 15 11.46 -22.25 -12.93
C CYS A 15 12.22 -22.71 -14.17
N THR A 16 13.52 -23.00 -14.06
CA THR A 16 14.38 -23.30 -15.22
C THR A 16 14.85 -24.75 -15.28
N ALA A 17 14.64 -25.53 -14.21
CA ALA A 17 15.21 -26.87 -14.04
C ALA A 17 16.75 -26.95 -14.21
N THR A 18 17.43 -25.81 -14.08
CA THR A 18 18.90 -25.70 -14.19
C THR A 18 19.49 -24.96 -12.99
N GLU A 19 20.75 -25.26 -12.66
CA GLU A 19 21.43 -24.60 -11.55
C GLU A 19 21.77 -23.13 -11.89
N PRO A 20 21.52 -22.18 -10.97
CA PRO A 20 21.89 -20.78 -11.15
C PRO A 20 23.41 -20.63 -11.22
N GLY A 21 23.87 -19.76 -12.12
CA GLY A 21 25.31 -19.53 -12.31
C GLY A 21 26.05 -19.13 -11.02
N LYS A 22 27.33 -19.53 -10.92
CA LYS A 22 28.17 -19.35 -9.71
C LYS A 22 28.15 -17.93 -9.12
N HIS A 23 28.20 -16.91 -9.98
CA HIS A 23 28.16 -15.51 -9.54
C HIS A 23 26.82 -15.11 -8.93
N PHE A 24 25.72 -15.63 -9.46
CA PHE A 24 24.37 -15.39 -8.96
C PHE A 24 24.22 -15.98 -7.56
N THR A 25 24.55 -17.27 -7.41
CA THR A 25 24.49 -17.97 -6.13
C THR A 25 25.40 -17.33 -5.06
N ALA A 26 26.62 -16.93 -5.44
CA ALA A 26 27.55 -16.25 -4.53
C ALA A 26 27.01 -14.90 -4.01
N ARG A 27 26.32 -14.13 -4.86
CA ARG A 27 25.72 -12.85 -4.48
C ARG A 27 24.63 -13.01 -3.42
N TYR A 28 23.72 -13.97 -3.60
CA TYR A 28 22.62 -14.18 -2.67
C TYR A 28 23.07 -14.79 -1.34
N LYS A 29 24.06 -15.69 -1.36
CA LYS A 29 24.75 -16.16 -0.14
C LYS A 29 25.38 -15.00 0.63
N ARG A 30 26.06 -14.06 -0.06
CA ARG A 30 26.61 -12.85 0.57
C ARG A 30 25.52 -11.97 1.19
N ASN A 31 24.41 -11.76 0.48
CA ASN A 31 23.28 -10.99 0.99
C ASN A 31 22.65 -11.61 2.24
N GLU A 32 22.52 -12.94 2.27
CA GLU A 32 22.04 -13.67 3.44
C GLU A 32 22.96 -13.45 4.65
N GLN A 33 24.27 -13.53 4.44
CA GLN A 33 25.24 -13.27 5.49
C GLN A 33 25.17 -11.82 5.98
N MET A 34 25.03 -10.84 5.07
CA MET A 34 24.85 -9.44 5.42
C MET A 34 23.56 -9.20 6.20
N LEU A 35 22.47 -9.90 5.86
CA LEU A 35 21.20 -9.82 6.56
C LEU A 35 21.34 -10.36 8.00
N LYS A 36 21.94 -11.55 8.17
CA LYS A 36 22.25 -12.15 9.48
C LYS A 36 23.09 -11.20 10.34
N ASN A 37 24.14 -10.62 9.75
CA ASN A 37 25.00 -9.65 10.41
C ASN A 37 24.24 -8.37 10.79
N SER A 38 23.37 -7.86 9.92
CA SER A 38 22.52 -6.68 10.19
C SER A 38 21.53 -6.95 11.32
N ILE A 39 20.88 -8.12 11.34
CA ILE A 39 19.96 -8.52 12.41
C ILE A 39 20.72 -8.60 13.74
N ARG A 40 21.87 -9.29 13.76
CA ARG A 40 22.74 -9.38 14.94
C ARG A 40 23.23 -8.01 15.41
N HIS A 41 23.59 -7.12 14.49
CA HIS A 41 24.00 -5.76 14.83
C HIS A 41 22.84 -4.94 15.41
N LYS A 42 21.65 -5.03 14.82
CA LYS A 42 20.44 -4.34 15.29
C LYS A 42 19.89 -4.90 16.60
N SER A 43 20.21 -6.16 16.94
CA SER A 43 19.77 -6.78 18.19
C SER A 43 20.61 -6.35 19.40
N LYS A 44 21.83 -5.84 19.19
CA LYS A 44 22.72 -5.36 20.26
C LYS A 44 22.05 -4.27 21.12
N PRO A 45 22.15 -4.34 22.47
CA PRO A 45 21.49 -3.39 23.37
C PRO A 45 21.89 -1.92 23.14
N ASP A 46 23.18 -1.65 22.90
CA ASP A 46 23.72 -0.31 22.64
C ASP A 46 23.17 0.29 21.34
N VAL A 47 23.05 -0.54 20.30
CA VAL A 47 22.48 -0.15 19.00
C VAL A 47 20.98 0.13 19.14
N LYS A 48 20.24 -0.71 19.88
CA LYS A 48 18.83 -0.46 20.20
C LYS A 48 18.66 0.87 20.94
N GLN A 49 19.47 1.13 21.96
CA GLN A 49 19.42 2.35 22.75
C GLN A 49 19.78 3.60 21.92
N LYS A 50 20.84 3.54 21.11
CA LYS A 50 21.22 4.63 20.18
C LYS A 50 20.13 4.91 19.14
N ARG A 51 19.51 3.87 18.56
CA ARG A 51 18.40 4.03 17.61
C ARG A 51 17.16 4.65 18.28
N TRP A 52 16.84 4.24 19.50
CA TRP A 52 15.76 4.84 20.28
C TRP A 52 16.04 6.32 20.59
N LYS A 53 17.24 6.65 21.06
CA LYS A 53 17.66 8.05 21.31
C LYS A 53 17.57 8.91 20.04
N ARG A 54 18.05 8.41 18.90
CA ARG A 54 17.91 9.10 17.59
C ARG A 54 16.45 9.28 17.18
N LYS A 55 15.61 8.27 17.38
CA LYS A 55 14.16 8.35 17.09
C LYS A 55 13.48 9.43 17.93
N ILE A 56 13.75 9.46 19.24
CA ILE A 56 13.24 10.48 20.16
C ILE A 56 13.75 11.87 19.77
N SER A 57 15.04 12.00 19.43
CA SER A 57 15.62 13.26 18.95
C SER A 57 14.98 13.73 17.63
N SER A 58 14.75 12.82 16.67
CA SER A 58 14.09 13.15 15.40
C SER A 58 12.63 13.57 15.58
N LEU A 59 11.94 13.07 16.61
CA LEU A 59 10.58 13.47 16.95
C LEU A 59 10.53 14.89 17.52
N LYS A 60 11.60 15.33 18.20
CA LYS A 60 11.75 16.73 18.66
C LYS A 60 12.13 17.69 17.53
N GLY A 61 12.63 17.19 16.40
CA GLY A 61 13.15 17.97 15.28
C GLY A 61 12.16 18.26 14.13
N CYS A 62 10.84 18.18 14.35
CA CYS A 62 9.88 18.61 13.33
C CYS A 62 9.79 20.15 13.33
N THR A 63 10.63 20.81 12.52
CA THR A 63 10.80 22.27 12.49
C THR A 63 9.85 23.00 11.53
N THR A 64 8.78 22.35 11.05
CA THR A 64 7.80 23.06 10.22
C THR A 64 7.01 24.06 11.09
N ARG A 65 6.71 25.26 10.56
CA ARG A 65 5.92 26.30 11.26
C ARG A 65 4.57 25.76 11.77
N LYS A 66 3.98 24.80 11.04
CA LYS A 66 2.77 24.04 11.42
C LYS A 66 2.97 23.01 12.54
N ALA A 67 4.17 22.46 12.72
CA ALA A 67 4.50 21.56 13.82
C ALA A 67 4.90 22.29 15.10
N ARG A 68 5.39 23.54 14.98
CA ARG A 68 5.63 24.46 16.10
C ARG A 68 4.37 25.12 16.66
N GLN A 69 3.25 25.09 15.92
CA GLN A 69 1.91 25.23 16.52
C GLN A 69 1.60 23.97 17.34
N SER A 70 2.35 23.77 18.42
CA SER A 70 1.86 23.03 19.57
C SER A 70 0.70 23.86 20.10
N TYR A 71 -0.47 23.26 20.30
CA TYR A 71 -1.64 23.93 20.87
C TYR A 71 -1.46 24.30 22.37
N GLY A 72 -0.23 24.59 22.81
CA GLY A 72 0.13 24.79 24.21
C GLY A 72 0.31 23.47 24.97
N THR A 73 0.93 23.56 26.15
CA THR A 73 1.01 22.48 27.15
C THR A 73 -0.35 22.11 27.74
N ASP A 74 -1.38 22.92 27.44
CA ASP A 74 -2.76 22.76 27.92
C ASP A 74 -3.70 22.11 26.89
N ALA A 75 -3.19 21.66 25.73
CA ALA A 75 -3.97 20.92 24.72
C ALA A 75 -4.24 19.45 25.10
N ILE A 76 -4.58 19.22 26.37
CA ILE A 76 -5.06 17.92 26.87
C ILE A 76 -6.56 17.79 26.57
N GLU A 77 -7.28 18.91 26.53
CA GLU A 77 -8.66 18.92 26.09
C GLU A 77 -8.74 19.02 24.58
N VAL A 78 -9.26 17.94 23.97
CA VAL A 78 -9.93 18.03 22.69
C VAL A 78 -11.19 18.87 22.93
N THR A 79 -11.04 20.18 22.94
CA THR A 79 -12.19 21.08 22.87
C THR A 79 -12.89 20.74 21.56
N THR A 80 -14.12 20.25 21.66
CA THR A 80 -14.89 19.90 20.47
C THR A 80 -15.20 21.22 19.76
N ASP A 81 -14.55 21.44 18.60
CA ASP A 81 -14.74 22.63 17.76
C ASP A 81 -16.21 22.84 17.33
N VAL A 82 -17.04 21.81 17.52
CA VAL A 82 -18.45 21.72 17.15
C VAL A 82 -19.18 21.00 18.29
N SER A 83 -20.43 21.38 18.59
CA SER A 83 -21.23 20.66 19.58
C SER A 83 -21.47 19.21 19.16
N THR A 84 -21.70 18.32 20.13
CA THR A 84 -21.97 16.90 19.87
C THR A 84 -23.14 16.71 18.90
N THR A 85 -24.25 17.43 19.11
CA THR A 85 -25.43 17.39 18.23
C THR A 85 -25.12 17.86 16.80
N ALA A 86 -24.32 18.91 16.64
CA ALA A 86 -23.95 19.38 15.32
C ALA A 86 -22.99 18.40 14.62
N LEU A 87 -22.09 17.74 15.36
CA LEU A 87 -21.24 16.68 14.82
C LEU A 87 -22.05 15.47 14.36
N GLU A 88 -23.02 15.01 15.16
CA GLU A 88 -23.93 13.91 14.80
C GLU A 88 -24.72 14.23 13.53
N LYS A 89 -25.24 15.45 13.42
CA LYS A 89 -25.92 15.91 12.21
C LYS A 89 -25.01 15.84 10.99
N LEU A 90 -23.79 16.38 11.08
CA LEU A 90 -22.81 16.34 9.98
C LEU A 90 -22.42 14.91 9.59
N GLN A 91 -22.34 13.99 10.56
CA GLN A 91 -22.06 12.59 10.30
C GLN A 91 -23.19 11.93 9.52
N ASN A 92 -24.44 12.11 9.94
CA ASN A 92 -25.60 11.56 9.26
C ASN A 92 -25.75 12.13 7.85
N ASP A 93 -25.63 13.46 7.70
CA ASP A 93 -25.67 14.11 6.39
C ASP A 93 -24.59 13.54 5.45
N PHE A 94 -23.38 13.29 5.95
CA PHE A 94 -22.30 12.68 5.17
C PHE A 94 -22.62 11.23 4.78
N LEU A 95 -23.12 10.42 5.71
CA LEU A 95 -23.48 9.02 5.45
C LEU A 95 -24.58 8.93 4.39
N ASP A 96 -25.62 9.74 4.52
CA ASP A 96 -26.76 9.74 3.60
C ASP A 96 -26.38 10.26 2.21
N THR A 97 -25.57 11.32 2.14
CA THR A 97 -25.24 11.97 0.86
C THR A 97 -24.13 11.26 0.08
N HIS A 98 -23.18 10.62 0.78
CA HIS A 98 -21.95 10.13 0.14
C HIS A 98 -21.71 8.62 0.27
N ILE A 99 -22.26 7.98 1.31
CA ILE A 99 -22.00 6.56 1.60
C ILE A 99 -23.18 5.69 1.19
N ASN A 100 -24.41 6.14 1.44
CA ASN A 100 -25.64 5.42 1.11
C ASN A 100 -25.94 5.46 -0.40
N LEU A 101 -25.17 4.70 -1.16
CA LEU A 101 -25.31 4.58 -2.61
C LEU A 101 -26.19 3.37 -2.96
N SER A 102 -26.78 3.36 -4.15
CA SER A 102 -27.42 2.17 -4.75
C SER A 102 -26.36 1.20 -5.32
N ALA A 103 -26.77 -0.01 -5.68
CA ALA A 103 -25.87 -0.97 -6.35
C ALA A 103 -25.41 -0.43 -7.72
N ASP A 104 -26.32 0.20 -8.47
CA ASP A 104 -26.01 0.80 -9.77
C ASP A 104 -25.04 1.96 -9.64
N GLN A 105 -25.20 2.83 -8.64
CA GLN A 105 -24.25 3.91 -8.38
C GLN A 105 -22.85 3.35 -8.07
N CYS A 106 -22.73 2.30 -7.26
CA CYS A 106 -21.44 1.66 -7.01
C CYS A 106 -20.81 1.09 -8.29
N LYS A 107 -21.62 0.47 -9.15
CA LYS A 107 -21.18 -0.06 -10.44
C LYS A 107 -20.70 1.05 -11.36
N GLN A 108 -21.44 2.15 -11.45
CA GLN A 108 -21.06 3.32 -12.25
C GLN A 108 -19.77 3.96 -11.76
N ILE A 109 -19.57 4.08 -10.45
CA ILE A 109 -18.30 4.54 -9.87
C ILE A 109 -17.16 3.61 -10.28
N THR A 110 -17.34 2.30 -10.17
CA THR A 110 -16.30 1.32 -10.55
C THR A 110 -15.90 1.48 -12.01
N LEU A 111 -16.87 1.57 -12.92
CA LEU A 111 -16.64 1.72 -14.37
C LEU A 111 -16.00 3.07 -14.72
N SER A 112 -16.46 4.15 -14.10
CA SER A 112 -15.96 5.52 -14.35
C SER A 112 -14.57 5.77 -13.76
N THR A 113 -14.05 4.83 -12.98
CA THR A 113 -12.77 4.96 -12.27
C THR A 113 -11.75 3.90 -12.64
N VAL A 114 -11.95 3.18 -13.75
CA VAL A 114 -11.03 2.14 -14.27
C VAL A 114 -9.61 2.65 -14.48
N GLN A 115 -9.43 3.93 -14.82
CA GLN A 115 -8.10 4.56 -14.97
C GLN A 115 -7.40 4.88 -13.63
N GLN A 116 -8.04 4.55 -12.51
CA GLN A 116 -7.53 4.68 -11.14
C GLN A 116 -6.84 6.02 -10.86
N SER A 117 -5.52 6.02 -10.67
CA SER A 117 -4.73 7.20 -10.29
C SER A 117 -4.80 8.37 -11.27
N GLN A 118 -5.18 8.12 -12.53
CA GLN A 118 -5.39 9.15 -13.55
C GLN A 118 -6.81 9.76 -13.51
N SER A 119 -7.74 9.18 -12.74
CA SER A 119 -9.11 9.66 -12.63
C SER A 119 -9.29 10.56 -11.40
N GLY A 120 -9.68 11.82 -11.61
CA GLY A 120 -10.04 12.73 -10.52
C GLY A 120 -11.21 12.22 -9.66
N LEU A 121 -12.17 11.55 -10.30
CA LEU A 121 -13.30 10.90 -9.62
C LEU A 121 -12.83 9.76 -8.72
N TRP A 122 -11.84 8.97 -9.15
CA TRP A 122 -11.27 7.91 -8.31
C TRP A 122 -10.66 8.48 -7.04
N HIS A 123 -9.96 9.61 -7.13
CA HIS A 123 -9.43 10.29 -5.94
C HIS A 123 -10.56 10.78 -5.03
N SER A 124 -11.57 11.47 -5.57
CA SER A 124 -12.66 12.02 -4.74
C SER A 124 -13.47 10.92 -4.04
N GLU A 125 -13.79 9.82 -4.72
CA GLU A 125 -14.52 8.69 -4.12
C GLU A 125 -13.72 7.94 -3.07
N ARG A 126 -12.39 7.88 -3.21
CA ARG A 126 -11.50 7.31 -2.19
C ARG A 126 -11.39 8.16 -0.93
N HIS A 127 -11.43 9.49 -1.03
CA HIS A 127 -11.39 10.35 0.15
C HIS A 127 -12.62 10.19 1.06
N LYS A 128 -13.73 9.71 0.51
CA LYS A 128 -14.95 9.40 1.26
C LYS A 128 -14.88 8.07 2.01
N ARG A 129 -13.87 7.22 1.76
CA ARG A 129 -13.88 5.81 2.15
C ARG A 129 -12.57 5.33 2.77
N ILE A 130 -12.70 4.29 3.59
CA ILE A 130 -11.59 3.48 4.04
C ILE A 130 -11.24 2.50 2.90
N THR A 131 -9.97 2.47 2.50
CA THR A 131 -9.52 1.69 1.33
C THR A 131 -8.59 0.57 1.75
N ALA A 132 -8.55 -0.54 1.01
CA ALA A 132 -7.64 -1.67 1.30
C ALA A 132 -6.19 -1.22 1.61
N SER A 133 -5.66 -0.26 0.84
CA SER A 133 -4.32 0.31 1.02
C SER A 133 -4.08 1.03 2.35
N ASN A 134 -5.12 1.58 2.99
CA ASN A 134 -5.02 2.25 4.29
C ASN A 134 -5.53 1.39 5.46
N PHE A 135 -6.35 0.37 5.18
CA PHE A 135 -7.01 -0.47 6.17
C PHE A 135 -6.03 -1.15 7.14
N GLY A 136 -4.93 -1.69 6.62
CA GLY A 136 -3.91 -2.32 7.47
C GLY A 136 -3.27 -1.36 8.47
N SER A 137 -3.14 -0.08 8.12
CA SER A 137 -2.63 0.96 9.05
C SER A 137 -3.65 1.36 10.10
N ILE A 138 -4.95 1.28 9.78
CA ILE A 138 -6.05 1.54 10.71
C ILE A 138 -6.10 0.42 11.78
N ILE A 139 -6.14 -0.84 11.36
CA ILE A 139 -6.24 -1.98 12.29
C ILE A 139 -5.03 -2.09 13.21
N ARG A 140 -3.82 -1.84 12.68
CA ARG A 140 -2.58 -1.94 13.46
C ARG A 140 -2.23 -0.66 14.24
N ARG A 141 -3.15 0.31 14.30
CA ARG A 141 -2.89 1.57 15.00
C ARG A 141 -2.65 1.28 16.49
N ASN A 142 -1.59 1.86 17.03
CA ASN A 142 -1.35 1.85 18.48
C ASN A 142 -2.34 2.83 19.16
N PRO A 143 -3.24 2.36 20.03
CA PRO A 143 -4.23 3.21 20.69
C PRO A 143 -3.59 4.25 21.63
N SER A 144 -2.39 3.99 22.15
CA SER A 144 -1.66 4.92 23.03
C SER A 144 -1.06 6.14 22.31
N LEU A 145 -1.08 6.17 20.97
CA LEU A 145 -0.60 7.32 20.20
C LEU A 145 -1.77 8.25 19.82
N PRO A 146 -1.57 9.58 19.79
CA PRO A 146 -2.62 10.54 19.40
C PRO A 146 -3.27 10.21 18.04
N ILE A 147 -4.61 10.22 17.98
CA ILE A 147 -5.39 9.88 16.78
C ILE A 147 -5.37 11.01 15.73
N ASN A 148 -5.25 12.26 16.16
CA ASN A 148 -5.29 13.45 15.32
C ASN A 148 -4.32 13.40 14.12
N LYS A 149 -3.05 13.00 14.36
CA LYS A 149 -2.04 12.90 13.30
C LYS A 149 -2.38 11.80 12.30
N PHE A 150 -2.93 10.69 12.79
CA PHE A 150 -3.33 9.58 11.95
C PHE A 150 -4.50 9.97 11.03
N VAL A 151 -5.56 10.56 11.59
CA VAL A 151 -6.72 11.04 10.84
C VAL A 151 -6.33 12.12 9.84
N ARG A 152 -5.47 13.08 10.23
CA ARG A 152 -4.95 14.10 9.32
C ARG A 152 -4.22 13.49 8.13
N ASN A 153 -3.38 12.48 8.35
CA ASN A 153 -2.66 11.79 7.26
C ASN A 153 -3.61 10.99 6.36
N LEU A 154 -4.69 10.45 6.91
CA LEU A 154 -5.70 9.70 6.16
C LEU A 154 -6.51 10.63 5.25
N LEU A 155 -6.96 11.77 5.78
CA LEU A 155 -7.82 12.72 5.08
C LEU A 155 -7.07 13.66 4.12
N TYR A 156 -5.84 14.05 4.47
CA TYR A 156 -5.07 15.07 3.77
C TYR A 156 -3.72 14.54 3.29
N SER A 157 -3.69 13.28 2.82
CA SER A 157 -2.46 12.69 2.27
C SER A 157 -1.93 13.53 1.11
N GLN A 158 -0.70 14.02 1.23
CA GLN A 158 -0.03 14.81 0.20
C GLN A 158 0.89 13.96 -0.69
N PHE A 159 0.73 12.64 -0.69
CA PHE A 159 1.60 11.75 -1.45
C PHE A 159 1.37 11.91 -2.95
N LYS A 160 2.36 12.45 -3.67
CA LYS A 160 2.31 12.68 -5.13
C LYS A 160 3.00 11.58 -5.94
N GLY A 161 3.25 10.41 -5.35
CA GLY A 161 4.08 9.38 -5.96
C GLY A 161 5.58 9.59 -5.75
N ASN A 162 6.34 8.51 -5.86
CA ASN A 162 7.81 8.52 -5.86
C ASN A 162 8.33 7.71 -7.06
N ARG A 163 9.66 7.60 -7.21
CA ARG A 163 10.27 6.79 -8.27
C ARG A 163 9.74 5.34 -8.27
N HIS A 164 9.46 4.78 -7.09
CA HIS A 164 8.94 3.44 -6.97
C HIS A 164 7.53 3.26 -7.48
N THR A 165 6.63 4.16 -7.11
CA THR A 165 5.25 4.09 -7.60
C THR A 165 5.18 4.37 -9.09
N ARG A 166 5.99 5.29 -9.62
CA ARG A 166 6.04 5.56 -11.07
C ARG A 166 6.53 4.35 -11.86
N ASN A 167 7.61 3.72 -11.42
CA ASN A 167 8.09 2.49 -12.06
C ASN A 167 7.07 1.36 -11.95
N GLY A 168 6.40 1.23 -10.80
CA GLY A 168 5.35 0.24 -10.60
C GLY A 168 4.25 0.37 -11.65
N ILE A 169 3.70 1.59 -11.81
CA ILE A 169 2.67 1.91 -12.82
C ILE A 169 3.17 1.60 -14.24
N LEU A 170 4.41 1.99 -14.58
CA LEU A 170 4.96 1.76 -15.92
C LEU A 170 5.16 0.27 -16.25
N GLN A 171 5.52 -0.54 -15.26
CA GLN A 171 5.81 -1.97 -15.45
C GLN A 171 4.58 -2.87 -15.29
N GLU A 172 3.47 -2.33 -14.79
CA GLU A 172 2.28 -3.12 -14.45
C GLU A 172 1.74 -3.91 -15.64
N ASP A 173 1.58 -3.24 -16.79
CA ASP A 173 1.09 -3.88 -18.02
C ASP A 173 2.06 -4.98 -18.50
N THR A 174 3.38 -4.75 -18.41
CA THR A 174 4.38 -5.77 -18.74
C THR A 174 4.27 -6.99 -17.82
N THR A 175 4.11 -6.77 -16.52
CA THR A 175 3.96 -7.86 -15.53
C THR A 175 2.67 -8.66 -15.75
N ILE A 176 1.59 -8.00 -16.19
CA ILE A 176 0.34 -8.69 -16.55
C ILE A 176 0.57 -9.61 -17.77
N GLU A 177 1.29 -9.16 -18.79
CA GLU A 177 1.59 -9.99 -19.96
C GLU A 177 2.50 -11.17 -19.61
N GLU A 178 3.53 -10.95 -18.79
CA GLU A 178 4.38 -12.04 -18.28
C GLU A 178 3.57 -13.07 -17.49
N TYR A 179 2.63 -12.61 -16.66
CA TYR A 179 1.72 -13.48 -15.91
C TYR A 179 0.82 -14.32 -16.83
N LYS A 180 0.26 -13.72 -17.87
CA LYS A 180 -0.55 -14.44 -18.88
C LYS A 180 0.26 -15.50 -19.62
N LEU A 181 1.47 -15.16 -20.07
CA LEU A 181 2.37 -16.11 -20.74
C LEU A 181 2.70 -17.29 -19.82
N LYS A 182 3.01 -17.02 -18.55
CA LYS A 182 3.33 -18.07 -17.60
C LYS A 182 2.16 -19.03 -17.35
N LYS A 183 0.94 -18.52 -17.28
CA LYS A 183 -0.26 -19.34 -17.17
C LYS A 183 -0.53 -20.18 -18.41
N ALA A 184 -0.26 -19.62 -19.60
CA ALA A 184 -0.39 -20.37 -20.86
C ALA A 184 0.59 -21.55 -20.95
N GLU A 185 1.81 -21.43 -20.40
CA GLU A 185 2.76 -22.55 -20.28
C GLU A 185 2.19 -23.71 -19.45
N ASP A 186 1.36 -23.41 -18.45
CA ASP A 186 0.66 -24.39 -17.61
C ASP A 186 -0.66 -24.88 -18.25
N ASN A 187 -0.87 -24.62 -19.55
CA ASN A 187 -2.10 -24.87 -20.32
C ASN A 187 -3.35 -24.16 -19.76
N GLU A 188 -3.17 -23.03 -19.08
CA GLU A 188 -4.25 -22.22 -18.54
C GLU A 188 -4.33 -20.86 -19.26
N ASN A 189 -5.39 -20.67 -20.05
CA ASN A 189 -5.63 -19.38 -20.69
C ASN A 189 -6.40 -18.47 -19.74
N ILE A 190 -5.81 -17.32 -19.42
CA ILE A 190 -6.39 -16.33 -18.51
C ILE A 190 -6.58 -14.97 -19.20
N TYR A 191 -7.60 -14.25 -18.73
CA TYR A 191 -7.87 -12.87 -19.09
C TYR A 191 -7.71 -11.98 -17.86
N VAL A 192 -7.00 -10.85 -18.02
CA VAL A 192 -6.82 -9.88 -16.93
C VAL A 192 -7.46 -8.58 -17.34
N ASN A 193 -8.50 -8.17 -16.61
CA ASN A 193 -9.22 -6.93 -16.83
C ASN A 193 -8.86 -5.88 -15.78
N LYS A 194 -8.59 -4.65 -16.23
CA LYS A 194 -8.43 -3.50 -15.33
C LYS A 194 -9.73 -3.19 -14.61
N THR A 195 -9.62 -2.70 -13.38
CA THR A 195 -10.77 -2.35 -12.54
C THR A 195 -10.57 -1.00 -11.87
N GLY A 196 -11.68 -0.36 -11.49
CA GLY A 196 -11.68 0.92 -10.81
C GLY A 196 -11.75 0.80 -9.29
N LEU A 197 -12.49 1.72 -8.67
CA LEU A 197 -12.79 1.67 -7.25
C LEU A 197 -14.02 0.79 -6.99
N VAL A 198 -13.79 -0.43 -6.50
CA VAL A 198 -14.83 -1.36 -6.08
C VAL A 198 -15.27 -1.01 -4.66
N ILE A 199 -16.52 -0.59 -4.51
CA ILE A 199 -17.14 -0.27 -3.22
C ILE A 199 -17.75 -1.57 -2.65
N HIS A 200 -17.55 -1.81 -1.36
CA HIS A 200 -18.11 -2.99 -0.70
C HIS A 200 -19.65 -2.95 -0.76
N PRO A 201 -20.33 -4.06 -1.08
CA PRO A 201 -21.78 -4.08 -1.35
C PRO A 201 -22.62 -3.63 -0.15
N THR A 202 -22.30 -4.13 1.05
CA THR A 202 -22.98 -3.80 2.31
C THR A 202 -22.38 -2.58 3.01
N ASN A 203 -21.08 -2.65 3.33
CA ASN A 203 -20.37 -1.61 4.08
C ASN A 203 -19.76 -0.56 3.14
N LYS A 204 -20.57 0.34 2.59
CA LYS A 204 -20.15 1.27 1.51
C LYS A 204 -19.09 2.30 1.87
N PHE A 205 -18.74 2.40 3.16
CA PHE A 205 -17.57 3.16 3.63
C PHE A 205 -16.24 2.41 3.37
N LEU A 206 -16.29 1.14 2.94
CA LEU A 206 -15.14 0.35 2.52
C LEU A 206 -15.03 0.27 1.00
N ALA A 207 -13.81 0.35 0.48
CA ALA A 207 -13.53 0.15 -0.94
C ALA A 207 -12.13 -0.43 -1.21
N ALA A 208 -11.93 -0.97 -2.41
CA ALA A 208 -10.63 -1.43 -2.89
C ALA A 208 -10.47 -1.11 -4.39
N SER A 209 -9.23 -1.01 -4.84
CA SER A 209 -8.91 -0.98 -6.27
C SER A 209 -7.86 -2.05 -6.51
N PRO A 210 -8.30 -3.28 -6.83
CA PRO A 210 -7.38 -4.35 -7.24
C PRO A 210 -6.57 -3.93 -8.47
N ASP A 211 -5.38 -4.50 -8.64
CA ASP A 211 -4.55 -4.24 -9.83
C ASP A 211 -5.17 -4.92 -11.07
N GLY A 212 -5.94 -5.98 -10.88
CA GLY A 212 -6.78 -6.56 -11.93
C GLY A 212 -7.75 -7.63 -11.45
N ILE A 213 -8.69 -7.97 -12.33
CA ILE A 213 -9.59 -9.13 -12.20
C ILE A 213 -9.13 -10.17 -13.21
N VAL A 214 -8.81 -11.37 -12.71
CA VAL A 214 -8.37 -12.50 -13.53
C VAL A 214 -9.56 -13.42 -13.77
N THR A 215 -9.79 -13.80 -15.02
CA THR A 215 -10.77 -14.83 -15.39
C THR A 215 -10.04 -15.96 -16.08
N SER A 216 -10.14 -17.15 -15.51
CA SER A 216 -9.59 -18.41 -16.02
C SER A 216 -10.72 -19.32 -16.49
N SER A 217 -10.46 -20.09 -17.54
CA SER A 217 -11.37 -21.14 -18.00
C SER A 217 -11.47 -22.32 -17.03
N THR A 218 -10.46 -22.55 -16.19
CA THR A 218 -10.41 -23.68 -15.25
C THR A 218 -10.82 -23.28 -13.84
N ASP A 219 -10.34 -22.12 -13.37
CA ASP A 219 -10.38 -21.77 -11.95
C ASP A 219 -11.41 -20.67 -11.63
N GLY A 220 -12.14 -20.18 -12.64
CA GLY A 220 -13.14 -19.13 -12.48
C GLY A 220 -12.52 -17.74 -12.37
N THR A 221 -13.04 -16.89 -11.48
CA THR A 221 -12.65 -15.47 -11.37
C THR A 221 -11.90 -15.19 -10.07
N GLY A 222 -10.78 -14.47 -10.16
CA GLY A 222 -9.94 -14.05 -9.04
C GLY A 222 -9.47 -12.60 -9.14
N LEU A 223 -8.71 -12.16 -8.13
CA LEU A 223 -8.07 -10.84 -8.10
C LEU A 223 -6.56 -10.99 -8.17
N ILE A 224 -5.90 -10.05 -8.84
CA ILE A 224 -4.43 -9.94 -8.84
C ILE A 224 -3.98 -8.67 -8.13
N GLU A 225 -2.91 -8.80 -7.35
CA GLU A 225 -2.18 -7.71 -6.70
C GLU A 225 -0.71 -7.82 -7.11
N ILE A 226 -0.22 -6.82 -7.83
CA ILE A 226 1.08 -6.78 -8.48
C ILE A 226 2.06 -5.98 -7.62
N LYS A 227 3.32 -6.46 -7.57
CA LYS A 227 4.40 -5.83 -6.81
C LYS A 227 5.70 -5.80 -7.62
N ASN A 228 5.92 -4.68 -8.30
CA ASN A 228 7.13 -4.46 -9.09
C ASN A 228 8.27 -3.92 -8.22
N LEU A 229 9.27 -4.78 -7.98
CA LEU A 229 10.45 -4.45 -7.19
C LEU A 229 11.44 -3.64 -8.03
N LEU A 230 11.73 -2.41 -7.61
CA LEU A 230 12.82 -1.65 -8.22
C LEU A 230 14.17 -2.24 -7.81
N HIS A 231 14.86 -2.81 -8.79
CA HIS A 231 16.25 -3.21 -8.62
C HIS A 231 17.13 -1.95 -8.51
N SER A 232 18.01 -1.92 -7.52
CA SER A 232 18.96 -0.81 -7.39
C SER A 232 20.00 -0.88 -8.50
N LYS A 233 19.91 0.09 -9.43
CA LYS A 233 20.85 0.46 -10.50
C LYS A 233 20.99 -0.53 -11.67
N THR A 234 20.19 -0.32 -12.71
CA THR A 234 20.74 -0.24 -14.07
C THR A 234 20.97 1.24 -14.37
N ASN A 235 22.22 1.60 -14.68
CA ASN A 235 22.53 2.87 -15.33
C ASN A 235 21.89 2.78 -16.72
N GLN A 236 20.71 3.35 -16.90
CA GLN A 236 20.28 3.76 -18.24
C GLN A 236 20.45 5.28 -18.32
N PRO A 237 21.15 5.78 -19.36
CA PRO A 237 21.28 7.20 -19.56
C PRO A 237 19.91 7.80 -19.90
N PHE A 238 19.73 9.05 -19.48
CA PHE A 238 18.63 9.91 -19.91
C PHE A 238 18.70 10.18 -21.41
#